data_AF-A0A2D7MHQ0-F1
#
_entry.id   AF-A0A2D7MHQ0-F1
#
_cell.length_a   1.000
_cell.length_b   1.000
_cell.length_c   1.000
_cell.angle_alpha   90.00
_cell.angle_beta   90.00
_cell.angle_gamma   90.00
#
_symmetry.space_group_name_H-M   'P 1'
#
loop_
_entity.id
_entity.type
_entity.pdbx_description
1 polymer ?
#
loop_
_entity_poly.entity_id
_entity_poly.type
_entity_poly.pdbx_seq_one_letter_code
_entity_poly.pdbx_strand_id
1 'polypeptide(L)'
;MKKIIILFIGSFIIQSCSSEKVITEREIFKQKLEAFQFLSKYHHQLHIMIGEEDGDPEKAFDEFVAGVNKINNPELKPVKNALERVKPYKVESDPVLRLDYLVDYYQSGLSLQVEAMLRAYGFLKVVPMDSALIIYDEIID
;
A
#
# COMPACT_ATOMS: atom_id res chain seq x y z
N MET A 1 29.38 -21.46 39.51
CA MET A 1 29.47 -21.13 38.06
C MET A 1 28.18 -21.43 37.28
N LYS A 2 27.63 -22.65 37.30
CA LYS A 2 26.36 -22.98 36.59
C LYS A 2 25.15 -22.09 36.98
N LYS A 3 25.02 -21.72 38.26
CA LYS A 3 23.94 -20.83 38.75
C LYS A 3 24.05 -19.37 38.24
N ILE A 4 25.27 -18.89 37.96
CA ILE A 4 25.49 -17.52 37.44
C ILE A 4 25.16 -17.47 35.94
N ILE A 5 25.44 -18.56 35.20
CA ILE A 5 25.12 -18.69 33.78
C ILE A 5 23.59 -18.69 33.56
N ILE A 6 22.83 -19.36 34.43
CA ILE A 6 21.36 -19.36 34.36
C ILE A 6 20.78 -17.96 34.62
N LEU A 7 21.39 -17.18 35.53
CA LEU A 7 20.98 -15.81 35.82
C LEU A 7 21.22 -14.87 34.62
N PHE A 8 22.31 -15.06 33.88
CA PHE A 8 22.63 -14.28 32.68
C PHE A 8 21.72 -14.61 31.49
N ILE A 9 21.31 -15.88 31.33
CA ILE A 9 20.38 -16.30 30.28
C ILE A 9 18.97 -15.74 30.53
N GLY A 10 18.53 -15.66 31.80
CA GLY A 10 17.24 -15.04 32.15
C GLY A 10 17.20 -13.52 31.91
N SER A 11 18.34 -12.83 32.04
CA SER A 11 18.42 -11.37 31.83
C SER A 11 18.29 -10.94 30.37
N PHE A 12 18.64 -11.81 29.40
CA PHE A 12 18.54 -11.51 27.97
C PHE A 12 17.12 -11.60 27.41
N ILE A 13 16.21 -12.34 28.08
CA ILE A 13 14.84 -12.53 27.60
C ILE A 13 13.98 -11.27 27.83
N ILE A 14 14.34 -10.43 28.81
CA ILE A 14 13.55 -9.25 29.20
C ILE A 14 13.87 -8.01 28.33
N GLN A 15 14.94 -8.05 27.53
CA GLN A 15 15.34 -6.92 26.66
C GLN A 15 14.77 -7.00 25.23
N SER A 16 14.00 -8.04 24.89
CA SER A 16 13.42 -8.19 23.54
C SER A 16 12.05 -7.51 23.34
N CYS A 17 11.58 -6.69 24.30
CA CYS A 17 10.48 -5.79 24.03
C CYS A 17 11.03 -4.60 23.21
N SER A 18 11.19 -4.80 21.90
CA SER A 18 11.40 -3.68 20.99
C SER A 18 10.21 -2.76 21.14
N SER A 19 10.45 -1.47 21.34
CA SER A 19 9.41 -0.45 21.27
C SER A 19 8.92 -0.35 19.83
N GLU A 20 8.09 -1.30 19.40
CA GLU A 20 7.37 -1.17 18.15
C GLU A 20 6.51 0.08 18.24
N LYS A 21 6.63 0.93 17.21
CA LYS A 21 5.83 2.15 17.12
C LYS A 21 4.38 1.72 16.97
N VAL A 22 3.58 1.88 18.03
CA VAL A 22 2.15 1.57 18.00
C VAL A 22 1.51 2.47 16.95
N ILE A 23 1.06 1.88 15.85
CA ILE A 23 0.31 2.56 14.80
C ILE A 23 -1.16 2.58 15.22
N THR A 24 -1.82 3.74 15.15
CA THR A 24 -3.25 3.85 15.47
C THR A 24 -4.10 3.30 14.33
N GLU A 25 -5.32 2.88 14.61
CA GLU A 25 -6.25 2.43 13.57
C GLU A 25 -6.49 3.52 12.51
N ARG A 26 -6.62 4.78 12.95
CA ARG A 26 -6.74 5.94 12.05
C ARG A 26 -5.55 6.06 11.09
N GLU A 27 -4.34 5.80 11.57
CA GLU A 27 -3.14 5.84 10.72
C GLU A 27 -3.12 4.67 9.73
N ILE A 28 -3.57 3.47 10.14
CA ILE A 28 -3.77 2.33 9.24
C ILE A 28 -4.80 2.67 8.16
N PHE A 29 -5.94 3.25 8.55
CA PHE A 29 -7.00 3.68 7.64
C PHE A 29 -6.46 4.65 6.59
N LYS A 30 -5.76 5.69 7.06
CA LYS A 30 -5.16 6.71 6.21
C LYS A 30 -4.15 6.12 5.23
N GLN A 31 -3.27 5.23 5.68
CA GLN A 31 -2.29 4.57 4.80
C GLN A 31 -2.97 3.78 3.69
N LYS A 32 -4.02 3.02 4.01
CA LYS A 32 -4.79 2.26 3.01
C LYS A 32 -5.47 3.18 2.00
N LEU A 33 -6.10 4.24 2.49
CA LEU A 33 -6.81 5.20 1.65
C LEU A 33 -5.85 5.95 0.70
N GLU A 34 -4.73 6.45 1.21
CA GLU A 34 -3.73 7.15 0.39
C GLU A 34 -3.12 6.23 -0.67
N ALA A 35 -2.90 4.96 -0.35
CA ALA A 35 -2.42 3.98 -1.32
C ALA A 35 -3.47 3.69 -2.40
N PHE A 36 -4.75 3.54 -2.03
CA PHE A 36 -5.85 3.40 -2.98
C PHE A 36 -5.95 4.60 -3.93
N GLN A 37 -5.88 5.81 -3.38
CA GLN A 37 -5.95 7.05 -4.16
C GLN A 37 -4.76 7.20 -5.10
N PHE A 38 -3.56 6.81 -4.65
CA PHE A 38 -2.38 6.76 -5.51
C PHE A 38 -2.60 5.82 -6.70
N LEU A 39 -3.03 4.58 -6.46
CA LEU A 39 -3.23 3.60 -7.53
C LEU A 39 -4.32 4.06 -8.49
N SER A 40 -5.43 4.59 -7.97
CA SER A 40 -6.52 5.14 -8.79
C SER A 40 -6.05 6.29 -9.68
N LYS A 41 -5.17 7.16 -9.16
CA LYS A 41 -4.62 8.30 -9.93
C LYS A 41 -3.69 7.86 -11.05
N TYR A 42 -2.89 6.82 -10.82
CA TYR A 42 -1.85 6.36 -11.77
C TYR A 42 -2.26 5.13 -12.59
N HIS A 43 -3.51 4.66 -12.44
CA HIS A 43 -4.04 3.49 -13.13
C HIS A 43 -3.99 3.67 -14.65
N HIS A 44 -4.33 4.87 -15.12
CA HIS A 44 -4.25 5.23 -16.54
C HIS A 44 -2.84 5.07 -17.12
N GLN A 45 -1.78 5.44 -16.38
CA GLN A 45 -0.40 5.22 -16.84
C GLN A 45 -0.09 3.73 -17.03
N LEU A 46 -0.65 2.83 -16.21
CA LEU A 46 -0.43 1.39 -16.36
C LEU A 46 -1.07 0.87 -17.64
N HIS A 47 -2.30 1.30 -17.96
CA HIS A 47 -2.96 0.93 -19.21
C HIS A 47 -2.21 1.41 -20.46
N ILE A 48 -1.61 2.61 -20.43
CA ILE A 48 -0.70 3.06 -21.49
C ILE A 48 0.55 2.16 -21.56
N MET A 49 1.13 1.79 -20.42
CA MET A 49 2.33 0.94 -20.36
C MET A 49 2.14 -0.47 -20.94
N ILE A 50 0.90 -0.99 -20.91
CA ILE A 50 0.52 -2.29 -21.50
C ILE A 50 -0.12 -2.17 -22.89
N GLY A 51 -0.18 -0.97 -23.47
CA GLY A 51 -0.72 -0.76 -24.82
C GLY A 51 -2.25 -0.83 -24.94
N GLU A 52 -2.98 -0.78 -23.82
CA GLU A 52 -4.46 -0.77 -23.82
C GLU A 52 -5.06 0.62 -24.06
N GLU A 53 -4.30 1.68 -23.75
CA GLU A 53 -4.72 3.07 -23.96
C GLU A 53 -3.67 3.87 -24.75
N ASP A 54 -4.14 4.86 -25.50
CA ASP A 54 -3.29 5.74 -26.31
C ASP A 54 -2.35 6.56 -25.42
N GLY A 55 -1.06 6.60 -25.77
CA GLY A 55 -0.07 7.41 -25.07
C GLY A 55 1.37 7.03 -25.42
N ASP A 56 2.32 7.67 -24.75
CA ASP A 56 3.74 7.31 -24.80
C ASP A 56 4.05 6.33 -23.65
N PRO A 57 4.32 5.03 -23.93
CA PRO A 57 4.51 4.04 -22.88
C PRO A 57 5.76 4.24 -22.04
N GLU A 58 6.84 4.78 -22.62
CA GLU A 58 8.07 5.08 -21.87
C GLU A 58 7.84 6.26 -20.92
N LYS A 59 7.14 7.30 -21.41
CA LYS A 59 6.75 8.43 -20.56
C LYS A 59 5.79 8.00 -19.44
N ALA A 60 4.83 7.13 -19.73
CA ALA A 60 3.90 6.60 -18.73
C ALA A 60 4.65 5.80 -17.64
N PHE A 61 5.64 4.99 -18.04
CA PHE A 61 6.53 4.30 -17.11
C PHE A 61 7.30 5.27 -16.21
N ASP A 62 7.92 6.30 -16.79
CA ASP A 62 8.67 7.31 -16.04
C ASP A 62 7.78 8.09 -15.05
N GLU A 63 6.58 8.47 -15.47
CA GLU A 63 5.58 9.13 -14.61
C GLU A 63 5.14 8.23 -13.45
N PHE A 64 4.88 6.94 -13.72
CA PHE A 64 4.50 5.97 -12.69
C PHE A 64 5.64 5.77 -11.68
N VAL A 65 6.87 5.57 -12.15
CA VAL A 65 8.07 5.42 -11.32
C VAL A 65 8.29 6.65 -10.45
N ALA A 66 8.19 7.85 -11.03
CA ALA A 66 8.32 9.11 -10.29
C ALA A 66 7.24 9.23 -9.21
N GLY A 67 6.00 8.85 -9.54
CA GLY A 67 4.89 8.80 -8.59
C GLY A 67 5.17 7.88 -7.41
N VAL A 68 5.52 6.62 -7.68
CA VAL A 68 5.79 5.59 -6.66
C VAL A 68 6.94 5.98 -5.73
N ASN A 69 7.98 6.65 -6.27
CA ASN A 69 9.14 7.07 -5.50
C ASN A 69 8.88 8.30 -4.62
N LYS A 70 7.94 9.17 -5.00
CA LYS A 70 7.57 10.36 -4.23
C LYS A 70 6.72 10.05 -3.00
N ILE A 71 5.96 8.96 -3.03
CA ILE A 71 5.05 8.57 -1.95
C ILE A 71 5.73 7.67 -0.92
N ASN A 72 5.68 8.10 0.35
CA ASN A 72 6.15 7.32 1.49
C ASN A 72 4.97 6.65 2.19
N ASN A 73 4.46 5.58 1.58
CA ASN A 73 3.36 4.80 2.13
C ASN A 73 3.73 3.31 2.14
N PRO A 74 3.66 2.62 3.30
CA PRO A 74 4.05 1.22 3.43
C PRO A 74 3.15 0.26 2.64
N GLU A 75 1.89 0.61 2.40
CA GLU A 75 0.95 -0.19 1.60
C GLU A 75 1.42 -0.32 0.15
N LEU A 76 2.21 0.62 -0.38
CA LEU A 76 2.73 0.56 -1.75
C LEU A 76 4.00 -0.31 -1.89
N LYS A 77 4.44 -0.99 -0.82
CA LYS A 77 5.62 -1.87 -0.87
C LYS A 77 5.49 -3.00 -1.91
N PRO A 78 4.35 -3.71 -2.06
CA PRO A 78 4.19 -4.72 -3.10
C PRO A 78 4.37 -4.14 -4.52
N VAL A 79 3.82 -2.93 -4.75
CA VAL A 79 3.91 -2.21 -6.04
C VAL A 79 5.36 -1.82 -6.33
N LYS A 80 6.07 -1.26 -5.35
CA LYS A 80 7.52 -0.97 -5.46
C LYS A 80 8.32 -2.22 -5.83
N ASN A 81 8.06 -3.34 -5.16
CA ASN A 81 8.75 -4.61 -5.43
C ASN A 81 8.42 -5.21 -6.79
N ALA A 82 7.21 -4.99 -7.33
CA ALA A 82 6.85 -5.41 -8.67
C ALA A 82 7.50 -4.51 -9.74
N LEU A 83 7.51 -3.20 -9.50
CA LEU A 83 8.11 -2.20 -10.39
C LEU A 83 9.62 -2.42 -10.60
N GLU A 84 10.36 -2.85 -9.57
CA GLU A 84 11.79 -3.19 -9.74
C GLU A 84 12.02 -4.36 -10.71
N ARG A 85 11.02 -5.23 -10.92
CA ARG A 85 11.12 -6.35 -11.88
C ARG A 85 10.81 -5.94 -13.32
N VAL A 86 10.28 -4.73 -13.51
CA VAL A 86 9.98 -4.18 -14.83
C VAL A 86 11.24 -3.64 -15.51
N LYS A 87 12.32 -3.36 -14.79
CA LYS A 87 13.54 -2.74 -15.35
C LYS A 87 14.44 -3.79 -16.04
N PRO A 88 14.87 -3.57 -17.30
CA PRO A 88 14.57 -2.44 -18.17
C PRO A 88 13.15 -2.50 -18.73
N TYR A 89 12.48 -1.34 -18.78
CA TYR A 89 11.11 -1.26 -19.29
C TYR A 89 11.04 -1.71 -20.75
N LYS A 90 10.01 -2.50 -21.04
CA LYS A 90 9.63 -2.92 -22.38
C LYS A 90 8.11 -2.98 -22.41
N VAL A 91 7.51 -2.28 -23.37
CA VAL A 91 6.05 -2.26 -23.58
C VAL A 91 5.51 -3.70 -23.69
N GLU A 92 4.35 -3.93 -23.10
CA GLU A 92 3.65 -5.24 -23.13
C GLU A 92 4.49 -6.43 -22.63
N SER A 93 5.59 -6.19 -21.92
CA SER A 93 6.39 -7.30 -21.39
C SER A 93 5.69 -7.97 -20.20
N ASP A 94 5.94 -9.27 -20.05
CA ASP A 94 5.47 -10.09 -18.91
C ASP A 94 5.57 -9.39 -17.55
N PRO A 95 6.69 -8.71 -17.18
CA PRO A 95 6.77 -7.97 -15.93
C PRO A 95 5.80 -6.79 -15.82
N VAL A 96 5.54 -6.07 -16.92
CA VAL A 96 4.60 -4.93 -16.95
C VAL A 96 3.17 -5.43 -16.78
N LEU A 97 2.79 -6.49 -17.50
CA LEU A 97 1.48 -7.13 -17.34
C LEU A 97 1.26 -7.64 -15.90
N ARG A 98 2.29 -8.22 -15.28
CA ARG A 98 2.20 -8.68 -13.88
C ARG A 98 2.11 -7.52 -12.88
N LEU A 99 2.71 -6.37 -13.19
CA LEU A 99 2.56 -5.16 -12.38
C LEU A 99 1.13 -4.63 -12.48
N ASP A 100 0.57 -4.60 -13.69
CA ASP A 100 -0.81 -4.22 -13.95
C ASP A 100 -1.81 -5.11 -13.17
N TYR A 101 -1.69 -6.43 -13.32
CA TYR A 101 -2.50 -7.38 -12.54
C TYR A 101 -2.37 -7.15 -11.03
N LEU A 102 -1.16 -6.92 -10.52
CA LEU A 102 -0.98 -6.62 -9.10
C LEU A 102 -1.76 -5.36 -8.71
N VAL A 103 -1.69 -4.30 -9.50
CA VAL A 103 -2.35 -3.03 -9.18
C VAL A 103 -3.86 -3.17 -9.20
N ASP A 104 -4.46 -3.86 -10.18
CA ASP A 104 -5.91 -4.13 -10.24
C ASP A 104 -6.45 -4.79 -8.98
N TYR A 105 -5.85 -5.92 -8.61
CA TYR A 105 -6.28 -6.69 -7.45
C TYR A 105 -5.98 -5.94 -6.16
N TYR A 106 -4.84 -5.25 -6.08
CA TYR A 106 -4.44 -4.54 -4.87
C TYR A 106 -5.28 -3.29 -4.62
N GLN A 107 -5.58 -2.51 -5.65
CA GLN A 107 -6.48 -1.36 -5.56
C GLN A 107 -7.88 -1.79 -5.11
N SER A 108 -8.42 -2.86 -5.70
CA SER A 108 -9.71 -3.44 -5.29
C SER A 108 -9.68 -3.91 -3.83
N GLY A 109 -8.59 -4.57 -3.42
CA GLY A 109 -8.40 -5.03 -2.04
C GLY A 109 -8.29 -3.90 -1.02
N LEU A 110 -7.62 -2.80 -1.36
CA LEU A 110 -7.53 -1.61 -0.50
C LEU A 110 -8.90 -0.94 -0.32
N SER A 111 -9.67 -0.81 -1.41
CA SER A 111 -11.04 -0.30 -1.36
C SER A 111 -11.90 -1.10 -0.37
N LEU A 112 -11.89 -2.43 -0.49
CA LEU A 112 -12.64 -3.32 0.40
C LEU A 112 -12.21 -3.20 1.87
N GLN A 113 -10.92 -3.02 2.14
CA GLN A 113 -10.42 -2.84 3.50
C GLN A 113 -10.88 -1.52 4.11
N VAL A 114 -10.81 -0.42 3.35
CA VAL A 114 -11.33 0.89 3.77
C VAL A 114 -12.83 0.80 4.07
N GLU A 115 -13.61 0.17 3.19
CA GLU A 115 -15.03 -0.08 3.42
C GLU A 115 -15.29 -0.91 4.68
N ALA A 116 -14.53 -1.99 4.88
CA ALA A 116 -14.70 -2.87 6.02
C ALA A 116 -14.47 -2.13 7.35
N MET A 117 -13.48 -1.24 7.41
CA MET A 117 -13.22 -0.41 8.58
C MET A 117 -14.40 0.52 8.88
N LEU A 118 -14.96 1.20 7.88
CA LEU A 118 -16.14 2.05 8.07
C LEU A 118 -17.39 1.25 8.47
N ARG A 119 -17.56 0.04 7.92
CA ARG A 119 -18.66 -0.87 8.28
C ARG A 119 -18.57 -1.35 9.72
N ALA A 120 -17.37 -1.53 10.27
CA ALA A 120 -17.17 -1.91 11.66
C ALA A 120 -17.80 -0.88 12.63
N TYR A 121 -17.86 0.40 12.21
CA TYR A 121 -18.49 1.48 12.95
C TYR A 121 -19.93 1.81 12.48
N GLY A 122 -20.56 0.94 11.68
CA GLY A 122 -21.96 1.08 11.29
C GLY A 122 -22.22 1.94 10.06
N PHE A 123 -21.20 2.34 9.29
CA PHE A 123 -21.42 2.98 8.00
C PHE A 123 -21.83 1.96 6.94
N LEU A 124 -23.11 1.98 6.53
CA LEU A 124 -23.68 0.97 5.62
C LEU A 124 -23.90 1.48 4.18
N LYS A 125 -23.57 2.74 3.89
CA LYS A 125 -23.71 3.34 2.56
C LYS A 125 -22.50 3.02 1.69
N VAL A 126 -22.61 3.30 0.39
CA VAL A 126 -21.46 3.30 -0.53
C VAL A 126 -20.45 4.33 -0.03
N VAL A 127 -19.18 3.94 0.06
CA VAL A 127 -18.11 4.79 0.59
C VAL A 127 -17.53 5.66 -0.53
N PRO A 128 -17.67 6.99 -0.47
CA PRO A 128 -16.95 7.89 -1.37
C PRO A 128 -15.47 7.95 -0.96
N MET A 129 -14.58 7.33 -1.73
CA MET A 129 -13.15 7.24 -1.38
C MET A 129 -12.49 8.61 -1.21
N ASP A 130 -12.93 9.64 -1.94
CA ASP A 130 -12.41 11.01 -1.80
C ASP A 130 -12.77 11.66 -0.45
N SER A 131 -13.79 11.15 0.25
CA SER A 131 -14.26 11.66 1.55
C SER A 131 -14.17 10.61 2.67
N ALA A 132 -13.57 9.44 2.40
CA ALA A 132 -13.57 8.32 3.33
C ALA A 132 -12.88 8.65 4.67
N LEU A 133 -11.82 9.46 4.67
CA LEU A 133 -11.16 9.90 5.91
C LEU A 133 -12.04 10.84 6.74
N ILE A 134 -12.78 11.75 6.08
CA ILE A 134 -13.70 12.66 6.76
C ILE A 134 -14.81 11.84 7.44
N ILE A 135 -15.39 10.89 6.70
CA ILE A 135 -16.41 9.98 7.23
C ILE A 135 -15.86 9.15 8.41
N TYR A 136 -14.63 8.64 8.30
CA TYR A 136 -14.00 7.88 9.38
C TYR A 136 -13.85 8.73 10.65
N ASP A 137 -13.37 9.97 10.51
CA ASP A 137 -13.18 10.89 11.62
C ASP A 137 -14.52 11.27 12.27
N GLU A 138 -15.57 11.51 11.47
CA GLU A 138 -16.91 11.86 11.97
C GLU A 138 -17.64 10.73 12.73
N ILE A 139 -17.28 9.47 12.48
CA ILE A 139 -17.96 8.31 13.06
C ILE A 139 -17.30 7.83 14.36
N ILE A 140 -16.00 8.08 14.52
CA ILE A 140 -15.22 7.61 15.66
C ILE A 140 -15.19 8.61 16.82
N ASP A 141 -15.53 9.88 16.56
CA ASP A 141 -15.82 10.89 17.59
C ASP A 141 -17.09 10.54 18.40
#